data_AF-A0A845QX72-F1
#
_entry.id   AF-A0A845QX72-F1
#
_cell.length_a   1.000
_cell.length_b   1.000
_cell.length_c   1.000
_cell.angle_alpha   90.00
_cell.angle_beta   90.00
_cell.angle_gamma   90.00
#
_symmetry.space_group_name_H-M   'P 1'
#
loop_
_entity.id
_entity.type
_entity.pdbx_description
1 polymer ?
#
loop_
_entity_poly.entity_id
_entity_poly.type
_entity_poly.pdbx_seq_one_letter_code
_entity_poly.pdbx_strand_id
1 'polypeptide(L)' 'MASVLASAWGVKEEVEAENSEEVRKTFKEIEGKNINLDTGEEVEILKGDVRERKGKHTLIFRYKLNI' A
#
# COMPACT_ATOMS: atom_id res chain seq x y z
N MET A 1 26.92 -11.56 2.30
CA MET A 1 25.76 -10.82 2.81
C MET A 1 25.09 -10.18 1.60
N ALA A 2 24.17 -10.90 0.95
CA ALA A 2 23.44 -10.34 -0.19
C ALA A 2 22.56 -9.20 0.35
N SER A 3 22.88 -7.96 -0.03
CA SER A 3 21.95 -6.85 0.10
C SER A 3 20.75 -7.21 -0.78
N VAL A 4 19.72 -7.80 -0.16
CA VAL A 4 18.40 -7.88 -0.78
C VAL A 4 17.96 -6.42 -0.84
N LEU A 5 18.26 -5.75 -1.95
CA LEU A 5 17.73 -4.43 -2.26
C LEU A 5 16.24 -4.49 -1.96
N ALA A 6 15.81 -3.78 -0.92
CA ALA A 6 14.42 -3.71 -0.47
C ALA A 6 13.56 -3.32 -1.68
N SER A 7 13.06 -4.34 -2.38
CA SER A 7 12.45 -4.16 -3.68
C SER A 7 11.04 -3.69 -3.40
N ALA A 8 10.72 -2.48 -3.87
CA ALA A 8 9.40 -1.92 -3.68
C ALA A 8 8.36 -2.85 -4.34
N TRP A 9 7.50 -3.47 -3.53
CA TRP A 9 6.43 -4.33 -4.02
C TRP A 9 5.22 -3.48 -4.37
N GLY A 10 4.56 -3.82 -5.49
CA GLY A 10 3.29 -3.23 -5.90
C GLY A 10 2.16 -4.20 -5.63
N VAL A 11 1.15 -3.75 -4.89
CA VAL A 11 -0.06 -4.50 -4.58
C VAL A 11 -1.24 -3.87 -5.32
N LYS A 12 -2.17 -4.72 -5.76
CA LYS A 12 -3.39 -4.33 -6.45
C LYS A 12 -4.55 -5.14 -5.89
N GLU A 13 -5.48 -4.47 -5.23
CA GLU A 13 -6.64 -5.11 -4.60
C GLU A 13 -7.95 -4.43 -5.05
N GLU A 14 -9.01 -5.22 -5.15
CA GLU A 14 -10.35 -4.69 -5.41
C GLU A 14 -10.96 -4.17 -4.11
N VAL A 15 -11.60 -3.00 -4.18
CA VAL A 15 -12.25 -2.36 -3.03
C VAL A 15 -13.71 -2.15 -3.41
N GLU A 16 -14.60 -2.33 -2.43
CA GLU A 16 -16.00 -1.97 -2.62
C GLU A 16 -16.15 -0.47 -2.86
N ALA A 17 -17.10 -0.07 -3.72
CA ALA A 17 -17.27 1.32 -4.10
C ALA A 17 -17.56 2.22 -2.87
N GLU A 18 -18.34 1.71 -1.92
CA GLU A 18 -18.74 2.40 -0.69
C GLU A 18 -17.54 2.75 0.21
N ASN A 19 -16.50 1.90 0.20
CA ASN A 19 -15.30 2.06 1.03
C ASN A 19 -14.15 2.75 0.29
N SER A 20 -14.32 3.05 -1.00
CA SER A 20 -13.23 3.50 -1.87
C SER A 20 -12.60 4.82 -1.45
N GLU A 21 -13.39 5.78 -0.98
CA GLU A 21 -12.92 7.10 -0.57
C GLU A 21 -12.24 7.07 0.80
N GLU A 22 -12.76 6.28 1.74
CA GLU A 22 -12.13 6.06 3.04
C GLU A 22 -10.78 5.35 2.86
N VAL A 23 -10.73 4.28 2.07
CA VAL A 23 -9.46 3.57 1.76
C VAL A 23 -8.46 4.52 1.09
N ARG A 24 -8.89 5.36 0.14
CA ARG A 24 -8.02 6.37 -0.46
C ARG A 24 -7.44 7.31 0.60
N LYS A 25 -8.29 7.81 1.51
CA LYS A 25 -7.86 8.72 2.58
C LYS A 25 -6.86 8.06 3.52
N THR A 26 -7.14 6.83 3.98
CA THR A 26 -6.21 6.08 4.83
C THR A 26 -4.86 5.89 4.14
N PHE A 27 -4.85 5.48 2.87
CA PHE A 27 -3.59 5.28 2.14
C PHE A 27 -2.81 6.58 1.89
N LYS A 28 -3.50 7.72 1.81
CA LYS A 28 -2.86 9.05 1.78
C LYS A 28 -2.25 9.45 3.11
N GLU A 29 -2.93 9.14 4.21
CA GLU A 29 -2.43 9.44 5.56
C GLU A 29 -1.24 8.58 5.97
N ILE A 30 -1.14 7.36 5.45
CA ILE A 30 -0.02 6.45 5.73
C ILE A 30 1.08 6.51 4.66
N GLU A 31 0.92 7.29 3.59
CA GLU A 31 1.95 7.51 2.57
C GLU A 31 3.20 8.11 3.22
N GLY A 32 4.35 7.46 3.04
CA GLY A 32 5.63 7.80 3.65
C GLY A 32 5.78 7.37 5.12
N LYS A 33 4.80 6.66 5.70
CA LYS A 33 4.90 6.14 7.07
C LYS A 33 5.47 4.73 7.10
N ASN A 34 6.17 4.44 8.19
CA ASN A 34 6.57 3.09 8.56
C ASN A 34 5.46 2.41 9.38
N ILE A 35 5.18 1.15 9.06
CA ILE A 35 4.18 0.31 9.72
C ILE A 35 4.88 -0.97 10.16
N ASN A 36 4.75 -1.29 11.45
CA ASN A 36 5.19 -2.58 11.97
C ASN A 36 4.10 -3.62 11.70
N LEU A 37 4.49 -4.70 11.02
CA LEU A 37 3.64 -5.85 10.79
C LEU A 37 3.67 -6.78 12.01
N ASP A 38 2.60 -7.55 12.19
CA ASP A 38 2.52 -8.56 13.25
C ASP A 38 3.58 -9.66 13.10
N THR A 39 4.19 -9.79 11.92
CA THR A 39 5.32 -10.66 11.62
C THR A 39 6.65 -10.16 12.21
N GLY A 40 6.68 -8.93 12.75
CA GLY A 40 7.88 -8.27 13.29
C GLY A 40 8.69 -7.49 12.25
N GLU A 41 8.23 -7.46 11.00
CA GLU A 41 8.85 -6.70 9.92
C GLU A 41 8.34 -5.25 9.90
N GLU A 42 9.21 -4.29 9.57
CA GLU A 42 8.81 -2.90 9.34
C GLU A 42 8.69 -2.66 7.83
N VAL A 43 7.57 -2.08 7.39
CA VAL A 43 7.37 -1.66 6.00
C VAL A 43 7.18 -0.15 5.90
N GLU A 44 7.79 0.48 4.91
CA GLU A 44 7.46 1.85 4.53
C GLU A 44 6.45 1.83 3.39
N ILE A 45 5.29 2.47 3.59
CA ILE A 45 4.32 2.68 2.52
C ILE A 45 4.83 3.81 1.63
N LEU A 46 5.15 3.51 0.37
CA LEU A 46 5.72 4.50 -0.55
C LEU A 46 4.66 5.36 -1.21
N LYS A 47 3.60 4.73 -1.73
CA LYS A 47 2.53 5.41 -2.45
C LYS A 47 1.30 4.53 -2.53
N GLY A 48 0.11 5.07 -2.29
CA GLY A 48 -1.15 4.38 -2.45
C GLY A 48 -2.20 5.27 -3.11
N ASP A 49 -3.06 4.68 -3.94
CA ASP A 49 -4.24 5.35 -4.48
C ASP A 49 -5.30 4.33 -4.90
N VAL A 50 -6.56 4.77 -4.90
CA VAL A 50 -7.69 3.99 -5.40
C VAL A 50 -8.06 4.49 -6.80
N ARG A 51 -7.99 3.61 -7.79
CA ARG A 51 -8.40 3.89 -9.17
C ARG A 51 -9.79 3.32 -9.43
N GLU A 52 -10.63 4.14 -10.04
CA GLU A 52 -11.93 3.71 -10.55
C GLU A 52 -11.83 3.41 -12.05
N ARG A 53 -12.31 2.23 -12.48
CA ARG A 53 -12.42 1.90 -13.90
C ARG A 53 -13.58 0.94 -14.13
N LYS A 54 -14.53 1.33 -14.99
CA LYS A 54 -15.72 0.52 -15.33
C LYS A 54 -16.54 0.08 -14.10
N GLY A 55 -16.72 0.98 -13.12
CA GLY A 55 -17.46 0.70 -11.87
C GLY A 55 -16.69 -0.16 -10.85
N LYS A 56 -15.46 -0.59 -11.15
CA LYS A 56 -14.57 -1.26 -10.20
C LYS A 56 -13.66 -0.24 -9.54
N HIS A 57 -13.55 -0.32 -8.23
CA HIS A 57 -12.58 0.45 -7.45
C HIS A 57 -11.41 -0.47 -7.12
N THR A 58 -10.20 -0.02 -7.41
CA THR A 58 -8.99 -0.82 -7.23
C THR A 58 -7.97 -0.01 -6.45
N LEU A 59 -7.64 -0.48 -5.26
CA LEU A 59 -6.51 0.03 -4.51
C LEU A 59 -5.21 -0.45 -5.17
N ILE A 60 -4.30 0.48 -5.43
CA ILE A 60 -2.96 0.21 -5.91
C ILE A 60 -2.00 0.90 -4.95
N PHE A 61 -1.14 0.14 -4.28
CA PHE A 61 -0.12 0.71 -3.42
C PHE A 61 1.24 0.06 -3.59
N ARG A 62 2.26 0.77 -3.15
CA ARG A 62 3.64 0.30 -3.08
C ARG A 62 4.17 0.40 -1.68
N TYR A 63 4.93 -0.60 -1.28
CA TYR A 63 5.65 -0.62 -0.01
C TYR A 63 7.04 -1.21 -0.20
N LYS A 64 7.95 -0.89 0.72
CA LYS A 64 9.26 -1.57 0.83
C LYS A 64 9.38 -2.15 2.22
N LEU A 65 10.07 -3.29 2.35
CA LEU A 65 10.50 -3.79 3.65
C LEU A 65 11.74 -3.02 4.08
N ASN A 66 11.74 -2.52 5.31
CA ASN A 66 12.94 -2.04 5.99
C ASN A 66 13.54 -3.25 6.72
N ILE A 67 14.66 -3.77 6.19
CA ILE A 67 15.41 -4.92 6.73
C ILE A 67 16.73 -4.40 7.33
#